data_AF-A0A7W5XXW9-F1
#
_entry.id   AF-A0A7W5XXW9-F1
#
_cell.length_a   1.000
_cell.length_b   1.000
_cell.length_c   1.000
_cell.angle_alpha   90.00
_cell.angle_beta   90.00
_cell.angle_gamma   90.00
#
_symmetry.space_group_name_H-M   'P 1'
#
loop_
_entity.id
_entity.type
_entity.pdbx_description
1 polymer ?
#
loop_
_entity_poly.entity_id
_entity_poly.type
_entity_poly.pdbx_seq_one_letter_code
_entity_poly.pdbx_strand_id
1 'polypeptide(L)' 'MTIRNIDDHLKTRLRIRAAAHGRSMEDEARDILRAALSTEEKRHPNLAETIRRRMTASGGVVLDIAPRELIRPVDLDP' A
#
# COMPACT_ATOMS: atom_id res chain seq x y z
N MET A 1 15.28 -6.74 23.81
CA MET A 1 15.63 -6.01 22.56
C MET A 1 15.62 -4.53 22.87
N THR A 2 16.58 -3.73 22.40
CA THR A 2 16.67 -2.31 22.77
C THR A 2 16.64 -1.42 21.53
N ILE A 3 15.60 -0.59 21.40
CA ILE A 3 15.45 0.40 20.34
C ILE A 3 15.79 1.77 20.93
N ARG A 4 16.83 2.41 20.40
CA ARG A 4 17.29 3.73 20.86
C ARG A 4 16.62 4.84 20.05
N ASN A 5 16.58 6.05 20.60
CA ASN A 5 16.08 7.25 19.91
C ASN A 5 14.63 7.15 19.41
N ILE A 6 13.75 6.53 20.21
CA ILE A 6 12.30 6.61 20.00
C ILE A 6 11.81 7.95 20.54
N ASP A 7 11.06 8.69 19.72
CA ASP A 7 10.44 9.96 20.14
C ASP A 7 9.32 9.72 21.16
N ASP A 8 9.07 10.70 22.02
CA ASP A 8 8.11 10.59 23.13
C ASP A 8 6.67 10.36 22.66
N HIS A 9 6.32 10.90 21.50
CA HIS A 9 5.00 10.70 20.91
C HIS A 9 4.81 9.25 20.47
N LEU A 10 5.79 8.66 19.78
CA LEU A 10 5.78 7.25 19.41
C LEU A 10 5.79 6.34 20.65
N LYS A 11 6.59 6.67 21.67
CA LYS A 11 6.60 5.96 22.96
C LYS A 11 5.22 5.92 23.61
N THR A 12 4.53 7.07 23.63
CA THR A 12 3.20 7.21 24.21
C THR A 12 2.17 6.36 23.45
N ARG A 13 2.17 6.46 22.12
CA ARG A 13 1.28 5.65 21.26
C ARG A 13 1.49 4.15 21.45
N LEU A 14 2.74 3.71 21.53
CA LEU A 14 3.07 2.31 21.77
C LEU A 14 2.57 1.83 23.14
N ARG A 15 2.68 2.67 24.18
CA ARG A 15 2.18 2.36 25.52
C ARG A 15 0.66 2.22 25.57
N ILE A 16 -0.06 3.13 24.91
CA ILE A 16 -1.53 3.10 24.81
C ILE A 16 -1.97 1.82 24.08
N ARG A 17 -1.33 1.50 22.97
CA ARG A 17 -1.65 0.30 22.17
C ARG A 17 -1.38 -0.99 22.94
N ALA A 18 -0.25 -1.08 23.64
CA ALA A 18 0.08 -2.23 24.48
C ALA A 18 -0.95 -2.46 25.59
N ALA A 19 -1.38 -1.37 26.25
CA ALA A 19 -2.44 -1.42 27.26
C ALA A 19 -3.79 -1.89 26.67
N ALA A 20 -4.15 -1.39 25.48
CA ALA A 20 -5.38 -1.81 24.78
C ALA A 20 -5.36 -3.31 24.41
N HIS A 21 -4.19 -3.86 24.11
CA HIS A 21 -4.01 -5.29 23.81
C HIS A 21 -3.73 -6.16 25.04
N GLY A 22 -3.63 -5.58 26.24
CA GLY A 22 -3.33 -6.30 27.48
C GLY A 22 -1.94 -6.93 27.53
N ARG A 23 -0.94 -6.30 26.89
CA ARG A 23 0.44 -6.81 26.80
C ARG A 23 1.45 -5.80 27.30
N SER A 24 2.68 -6.27 27.54
CA SER A 24 3.80 -5.37 27.83
C SER A 24 4.14 -4.51 26.60
N MET A 25 4.71 -3.33 26.83
CA MET A 25 5.16 -2.45 25.75
C MET A 25 6.22 -3.14 24.86
N GLU A 26 7.07 -3.99 25.44
CA GLU A 26 8.08 -4.75 24.68
C GLU A 26 7.42 -5.82 23.79
N ASP A 27 6.41 -6.52 24.31
CA ASP A 27 5.70 -7.53 23.52
C ASP A 27 4.92 -6.91 22.36
N GLU A 28 4.28 -5.76 22.59
CA GLU A 28 3.63 -5.01 21.51
C GLU A 28 4.64 -4.54 20.46
N ALA A 29 5.79 -4.03 20.89
CA ALA A 29 6.86 -3.64 19.97
C ALA A 29 7.35 -4.81 19.13
N ARG A 30 7.56 -5.98 19.76
CA ARG A 30 7.99 -7.21 19.09
C ARG A 30 6.94 -7.70 18.11
N ASP A 31 5.66 -7.63 18.47
CA ASP A 31 4.56 -8.04 17.60
C ASP A 31 4.44 -7.15 16.36
N ILE A 32 4.50 -5.83 16.54
CA ILE A 32 4.50 -4.86 15.44
C ILE A 32 5.68 -5.11 14.49
N LEU A 33 6.90 -5.27 15.03
CA LEU A 33 8.08 -5.55 14.21
C LEU A 33 7.97 -6.87 13.48
N ARG A 34 7.45 -7.92 14.15
CA ARG A 34 7.20 -9.21 13.48
C ARG A 34 6.21 -9.03 12.33
N ALA A 35 5.09 -8.36 12.53
CA ALA A 35 4.09 -8.15 11.49
C ALA A 35 4.62 -7.30 10.32
N ALA A 36 5.35 -6.23 10.64
CA ALA A 36 5.97 -5.36 9.65
C ALA A 36 7.02 -6.09 8.79
N LEU A 37 7.85 -6.94 9.42
CA LEU A 37 8.90 -7.70 8.73
C LEU A 37 8.39 -8.99 8.07
N SER A 38 7.25 -9.54 8.52
CA SER A 38 6.59 -10.71 7.90
C SER A 38 5.82 -10.34 6.64
N THR A 39 5.52 -9.05 6.46
CA THR A 39 5.14 -8.52 5.17
C THR A 39 6.42 -8.41 4.36
N GLU A 40 6.70 -9.41 3.50
CA GLU A 40 7.61 -9.17 2.36
C GLU A 40 7.22 -7.84 1.74
N GLU A 41 8.19 -6.99 1.36
CA GLU A 41 7.90 -5.76 0.63
C GLU A 41 6.95 -6.13 -0.51
N LYS A 42 5.65 -5.89 -0.31
CA LYS A 42 4.65 -6.14 -1.33
C LYS A 42 4.97 -5.07 -2.34
N ARG A 43 5.81 -5.40 -3.32
CA ARG A 43 5.99 -4.58 -4.50
C ARG A 43 4.60 -4.29 -4.98
N HIS A 44 4.18 -3.04 -4.83
CA HIS A 44 2.92 -2.63 -5.37
C HIS A 44 2.95 -3.02 -6.84
N PRO A 45 1.94 -3.75 -7.33
CA PRO A 45 1.95 -4.23 -8.69
C PRO A 45 2.14 -3.02 -9.59
N ASN A 46 3.15 -3.09 -10.46
CA ASN A 46 3.39 -1.99 -11.40
C ASN A 46 2.14 -1.77 -12.27
N LEU A 47 2.08 -0.64 -12.98
CA LEU A 47 0.91 -0.29 -13.79
C LEU A 47 0.49 -1.44 -14.73
N ALA A 48 1.45 -2.09 -15.40
CA ALA A 48 1.18 -3.20 -16.30
C ALA A 48 0.57 -4.42 -15.58
N GLU A 49 1.07 -4.76 -14.40
CA GLU A 49 0.54 -5.84 -13.57
C GLU A 49 -0.86 -5.54 -13.03
N THR A 50 -1.09 -4.30 -12.63
CA THR A 50 -2.42 -3.83 -12.19
C THR A 50 -3.44 -3.87 -13.33
N ILE A 51 -3.07 -3.43 -14.54
CA ILE A 51 -3.92 -3.52 -15.73
C ILE A 51 -4.21 -4.99 -16.04
N ARG A 52 -3.19 -5.85 -16.10
CA ARG A 52 -3.36 -7.29 -16.38
C ARG A 52 -4.33 -7.95 -15.41
N ARG A 53 -4.14 -7.77 -14.10
CA ARG A 53 -5.04 -8.34 -13.08
C ARG A 53 -6.50 -7.93 -13.29
N ARG A 54 -6.74 -6.66 -13.63
CA ARG A 54 -8.09 -6.15 -13.91
C ARG A 54 -8.68 -6.73 -15.20
N MET A 55 -7.88 -6.89 -16.25
CA MET A 55 -8.34 -7.44 -17.52
C MET A 55 -8.58 -8.95 -17.46
N THR A 56 -7.73 -9.70 -16.75
CA THR A 56 -7.90 -11.15 -16.58
C THR A 56 -9.18 -11.49 -15.81
N ALA A 57 -9.57 -10.67 -14.83
CA ALA A 57 -10.84 -10.84 -14.12
C ALA A 57 -12.08 -10.80 -15.05
N SER A 58 -11.96 -10.13 -16.20
CA SER A 58 -13.00 -10.06 -17.23
C SER A 58 -12.82 -11.10 -18.36
N GLY A 59 -11.84 -12.02 -18.25
CA GLY A 59 -11.52 -12.99 -19.30
C GLY A 59 -10.57 -12.45 -20.40
N GLY A 60 -10.04 -11.24 -20.23
CA GLY A 60 -9.30 -10.52 -21.28
C GLY A 60 -10.22 -9.79 -22.26
N VAL A 61 -9.66 -8.85 -23.02
CA VAL A 61 -10.40 -8.10 -24.05
C VAL A 61 -9.58 -8.04 -25.33
N VAL A 62 -10.23 -8.31 -26.46
CA VAL A 62 -9.71 -8.02 -27.79
C VAL A 62 -10.42 -6.76 -28.24
N LEU A 63 -9.66 -5.71 -28.55
CA LEU A 63 -10.18 -4.43 -28.99
C LEU A 63 -10.00 -4.31 -30.49
N ASP A 64 -11.09 -3.98 -31.19
CA ASP A 64 -10.99 -3.54 -32.58
C ASP A 64 -10.30 -2.18 -32.61
N ILE A 65 -9.21 -2.09 -33.36
CA ILE A 65 -8.44 -0.84 -33.48
C ILE A 65 -9.18 0.07 -34.46
N ALA A 66 -9.75 1.16 -33.93
CA ALA A 66 -10.39 2.18 -34.75
C ALA A 66 -9.39 2.80 -35.74
N PRO A 67 -9.85 3.19 -36.95
CA PRO A 67 -9.03 3.92 -37.90
C PRO A 67 -8.55 5.25 -37.30
N ARG A 68 -7.38 5.70 -37.74
CA ARG A 68 -6.79 6.95 -37.25
C ARG A 68 -7.57 8.15 -37.80
N GLU A 69 -8.01 9.03 -36.91
CA GLU A 69 -8.70 10.28 -37.24
C GLU A 69 -7.83 11.50 -36.92
N LEU A 70 -8.27 12.67 -37.36
CA LEU A 70 -7.67 13.95 -36.98
C LEU A 70 -7.73 14.13 -35.45
N ILE A 71 -6.77 14.88 -34.90
CA ILE A 71 -6.75 15.20 -33.48
C ILE A 71 -8.06 15.90 -33.09
N ARG A 72 -8.70 15.44 -32.01
CA ARG A 72 -9.88 16.13 -31.48
C ARG A 72 -9.47 17.52 -31.00
N PRO A 73 -10.27 18.57 -31.25
CA PRO A 73 -10.01 19.89 -30.70
C PRO A 73 -9.96 19.79 -29.17
N VAL A 74 -8.97 20.44 -28.56
CA VAL A 74 -8.91 20.57 -27.10
C VAL A 74 -9.81 21.73 -26.72
N ASP A 75 -10.83 21.46 -25.93
CA ASP A 75 -11.65 22.51 -25.33
C ASP A 75 -10.90 23.04 -24.11
N LEU A 76 -10.19 24.16 -24.29
CA LEU A 76 -9.56 24.89 -23.21
C LEU A 76 -10.46 26.07 -22.89
N ASP A 77 -11.32 25.91 -21.88
CA ASP A 77 -11.95 27.07 -21.25
C ASP A 77 -10.83 27.96 -20.67
N PRO A 78 -10.81 29.27 -20.99
CA PRO A 78 -9.78 30.21 -20.51
C PRO A 78 -9.88 30.50 -19.01
#